data_AF-A0A4R4M3U8-F1
#
_entry.id   AF-A0A4R4M3U8-F1
#
_cell.length_a   1.000
_cell.length_b   1.000
_cell.length_c   1.000
_cell.angle_alpha   90.00
_cell.angle_beta   90.00
_cell.angle_gamma   90.00
#
_symmetry.space_group_name_H-M   'P 1'
#
loop_
_entity.id
_entity.type
_entity.pdbx_description
1 polymer ?
#
loop_
_entity_poly.entity_id
_entity_poly.type
_entity_poly.pdbx_seq_one_letter_code
_entity_poly.pdbx_strand_id
1 'polypeptide(L)'
;MQVFLDEGRRLLDFHWRRGDAFERKSLGVLAFTSVVVALLITNIKIVLELPGHYRTVGLVIGAAALAALTLSAAAAAGALRARDTKSVNIADVRKSWQMYLDRTERGDGYSDAWHTAGLKRELAEMLLHGRADSQSPVQSMRADADCRGRWFVWAIWLNLVSLLLILALTVTTTVGTLSMTNDPRPTQQPDPAPKMPAQPQPQTEKKGGELGGGERRG
;
A
#
# COMPACT_ATOMS: atom_id res chain seq x y z
N MET A 1 -15.56 2.19 -42.33
CA MET A 1 -16.26 2.65 -41.10
C MET A 1 -16.26 1.60 -40.01
N GLN A 2 -16.65 0.34 -40.28
CA GLN A 2 -16.50 -0.77 -39.32
C GLN A 2 -15.07 -0.86 -38.78
N VAL A 3 -14.07 -0.83 -39.67
CA VAL A 3 -12.64 -0.80 -39.30
C VAL A 3 -12.29 0.30 -38.28
N PHE A 4 -12.87 1.50 -38.39
CA PHE A 4 -12.60 2.61 -37.47
C PHE A 4 -13.26 2.40 -36.10
N LEU A 5 -14.49 1.88 -36.07
CA LEU A 5 -15.18 1.55 -34.82
C LEU A 5 -14.52 0.37 -34.12
N ASP A 6 -14.05 -0.61 -34.88
CA ASP A 6 -13.32 -1.77 -34.38
C ASP A 6 -11.97 -1.35 -33.78
N GLU A 7 -11.25 -0.43 -34.42
CA GLU A 7 -10.00 0.11 -33.87
C GLU A 7 -10.26 0.98 -32.62
N GLY A 8 -11.33 1.78 -32.60
CA GLY A 8 -11.75 2.53 -31.43
C GLY A 8 -12.09 1.64 -30.23
N ARG A 9 -12.83 0.55 -30.46
CA ARG A 9 -13.11 -0.48 -29.43
C ARG A 9 -11.83 -1.16 -28.97
N ARG A 10 -10.94 -1.51 -29.89
CA ARG A 10 -9.64 -2.12 -29.57
C ARG A 10 -8.78 -1.22 -28.69
N LEU A 11 -8.74 0.08 -28.96
CA LEU A 11 -8.02 1.06 -28.15
C LEU A 11 -8.63 1.21 -26.75
N LEU A 12 -9.97 1.29 -26.65
CA LEU A 12 -10.67 1.32 -25.36
C LEU A 12 -10.41 0.05 -24.55
N ASP A 13 -10.53 -1.12 -25.17
CA ASP A 13 -10.26 -2.42 -24.53
C ASP A 13 -8.80 -2.52 -24.08
N PHE A 14 -7.86 -2.01 -24.86
CA PHE A 14 -6.44 -1.99 -24.50
C PHE A 14 -6.20 -1.16 -23.23
N HIS A 15 -6.71 0.07 -23.17
CA HIS A 15 -6.57 0.93 -22.00
C HIS A 15 -7.30 0.37 -20.77
N TRP A 16 -8.47 -0.23 -20.98
CA TRP A 16 -9.24 -0.90 -19.93
C TRP A 16 -8.46 -2.07 -19.31
N ARG A 17 -7.92 -2.97 -20.15
CA ARG A 17 -7.11 -4.12 -19.71
C ARG A 17 -5.82 -3.66 -19.03
N ARG A 18 -5.20 -2.59 -19.51
CA ARG A 18 -4.01 -2.00 -18.88
C ARG A 18 -4.34 -1.47 -17.48
N GLY A 19 -5.47 -0.79 -17.31
CA GLY A 19 -5.95 -0.33 -16.00
C GLY A 19 -6.21 -1.48 -15.03
N ASP A 20 -6.89 -2.53 -15.49
CA ASP A 20 -7.18 -3.74 -14.69
C ASP A 20 -5.89 -4.49 -14.29
N ALA A 21 -4.91 -4.55 -15.18
CA ALA A 21 -3.61 -5.15 -14.87
C ALA A 21 -2.87 -4.40 -13.76
N PHE A 22 -2.92 -3.05 -13.73
CA PHE A 22 -2.32 -2.27 -12.64
C PHE A 22 -3.04 -2.49 -11.32
N GLU A 23 -4.37 -2.57 -11.35
CA GLU A 23 -5.20 -2.82 -10.17
C GLU A 23 -4.84 -4.16 -9.51
N ARG A 24 -4.81 -5.25 -10.29
CA ARG A 24 -4.40 -6.58 -9.78
C ARG A 24 -2.97 -6.59 -9.25
N LYS A 25 -2.05 -5.91 -9.92
CA LYS A 25 -0.65 -5.81 -9.46
C LYS A 25 -0.53 -4.99 -8.17
N SER A 26 -1.31 -3.93 -8.01
CA SER A 26 -1.30 -3.11 -6.79
C SER A 26 -1.82 -3.87 -5.57
N LEU A 27 -2.81 -4.76 -5.74
CA LEU A 27 -3.22 -5.69 -4.67
C LEU A 27 -2.06 -6.62 -4.26
N GLY A 28 -1.30 -7.12 -5.24
CA GLY A 28 -0.09 -7.91 -4.97
C GLY A 28 0.96 -7.12 -4.17
N VAL A 29 1.16 -5.84 -4.51
CA VAL A 29 2.08 -4.95 -3.76
C VAL A 29 1.59 -4.70 -2.34
N LEU A 30 0.29 -4.50 -2.12
CA LEU A 30 -0.27 -4.33 -0.77
C LEU A 30 -0.11 -5.60 0.08
N ALA A 31 -0.39 -6.77 -0.49
CA ALA A 31 -0.18 -8.05 0.19
C ALA A 31 1.30 -8.29 0.52
N PHE A 32 2.21 -7.95 -0.39
CA PHE A 32 3.65 -8.03 -0.10
C PHE A 32 4.06 -7.04 1.00
N THR A 33 3.53 -5.82 0.98
CA THR A 33 3.81 -4.79 1.99
C THR A 33 3.40 -5.25 3.38
N SER A 34 2.27 -5.96 3.53
CA SER A 34 1.85 -6.49 4.84
C SER A 34 2.80 -7.57 5.37
N VAL A 35 3.33 -8.44 4.51
CA VAL A 35 4.36 -9.42 4.88
C VAL A 35 5.64 -8.72 5.34
N VAL A 36 6.07 -7.68 4.62
CA VAL A 36 7.26 -6.91 4.97
C VAL A 36 7.09 -6.19 6.31
N VAL A 37 5.92 -5.61 6.58
CA VAL A 37 5.61 -5.01 7.90
C VAL A 37 5.68 -6.06 9.01
N ALA A 38 5.16 -7.26 8.80
CA ALA A 38 5.24 -8.35 9.78
C ALA A 38 6.70 -8.73 10.10
N LEU A 39 7.56 -8.79 9.07
CA LEU A 39 9.00 -9.02 9.25
C LEU A 39 9.69 -7.86 9.98
N LEU A 40 9.29 -6.62 9.70
CA LEU A 40 9.84 -5.44 10.36
C LEU A 40 9.55 -5.44 11.87
N ILE A 41 8.35 -5.86 12.29
CA ILE A 41 7.98 -5.98 13.71
C ILE A 41 8.94 -6.92 14.46
N THR A 42 9.30 -8.05 13.87
CA THR A 42 10.26 -8.99 14.46
C THR A 42 11.64 -8.37 14.60
N ASN A 43 12.12 -7.64 13.58
CA ASN A 43 13.41 -6.97 13.63
C ASN A 43 13.46 -5.84 14.67
N ILE A 44 12.36 -5.08 14.83
CA ILE A 44 12.30 -3.99 15.82
C ILE A 44 12.50 -4.51 17.25
N LYS A 45 11.99 -5.70 17.59
CA LYS A 45 12.22 -6.31 18.91
C LYS A 45 13.72 -6.48 19.19
N ILE A 46 14.47 -7.00 18.22
CA ILE A 46 15.93 -7.18 18.31
C ILE A 46 16.62 -5.82 18.47
N VAL A 47 16.19 -4.80 17.71
CA VAL A 47 16.75 -3.44 17.80
C VAL A 47 16.57 -2.85 19.20
N LEU A 48 15.46 -3.11 19.87
CA LEU A 48 15.19 -2.61 21.22
C LEU A 48 16.11 -3.22 22.29
N GLU A 49 16.61 -4.43 22.06
CA GLU A 49 17.56 -5.13 22.93
C GLU A 49 19.01 -4.65 22.73
N LEU A 50 19.30 -3.91 21.66
CA LEU A 50 20.63 -3.35 21.42
C LEU A 50 20.95 -2.20 22.39
N PRO A 51 22.20 -2.07 22.88
CA PRO A 51 22.65 -0.97 23.71
C PRO A 51 23.28 0.14 22.85
N GLY A 52 23.21 1.37 23.37
CA GLY A 52 23.97 2.51 22.86
C GLY A 52 23.57 2.95 21.45
N HIS A 53 24.57 3.34 20.66
CA HIS A 53 24.39 3.97 19.34
C HIS A 53 23.67 3.07 18.32
N TYR A 54 23.89 1.75 18.35
CA TYR A 54 23.24 0.80 17.44
C TYR A 54 21.72 0.81 17.57
N ARG A 55 21.19 0.99 18.79
CA ARG A 55 19.75 1.12 19.02
C ARG A 55 19.19 2.39 18.39
N THR A 56 19.85 3.53 18.60
CA THR A 56 19.39 4.80 18.03
C THR A 56 19.37 4.77 16.50
N VAL A 57 20.44 4.25 15.88
CA VAL A 57 20.54 4.11 14.43
C VAL A 57 19.48 3.12 13.91
N GLY A 58 19.34 1.96 14.57
CA GLY A 58 18.34 0.97 14.20
C GLY A 58 16.90 1.50 14.30
N LEU A 59 16.59 2.29 15.33
CA LEU A 59 15.27 2.92 15.47
C LEU A 59 15.00 3.95 14.37
N VAL A 60 15.99 4.77 14.00
CA VAL A 60 15.86 5.75 12.91
C VAL A 60 15.64 5.06 11.57
N ILE A 61 16.45 4.03 11.26
CA ILE A 61 16.31 3.24 10.03
C ILE A 61 14.96 2.51 10.02
N GLY A 62 14.55 1.92 11.13
CA GLY A 62 13.26 1.23 11.26
C GLY A 62 12.07 2.16 11.07
N ALA A 63 12.13 3.37 11.64
CA ALA A 63 11.11 4.40 11.44
C ALA A 63 11.04 4.87 9.98
N ALA A 64 12.19 5.07 9.33
CA ALA A 64 12.26 5.42 7.91
C ALA A 64 11.71 4.29 7.01
N ALA A 65 12.02 3.03 7.32
CA ALA A 65 11.48 1.87 6.61
C ALA A 65 9.95 1.81 6.74
N LEU A 66 9.43 2.00 7.95
CA LEU A 66 7.98 2.03 8.19
C LEU A 66 7.30 3.17 7.42
N ALA A 67 7.89 4.37 7.42
CA ALA A 67 7.39 5.51 6.65
C ALA A 67 7.40 5.24 5.14
N ALA A 68 8.45 4.59 4.61
CA ALA A 68 8.49 4.19 3.21
C ALA A 68 7.40 3.15 2.86
N LEU A 69 7.15 2.18 3.75
CA LEU A 69 6.08 1.18 3.57
C LEU A 69 4.69 1.81 3.61
N THR A 70 4.43 2.75 4.52
CA THR A 70 3.13 3.43 4.60
C THR A 70 2.88 4.31 3.37
N LEU A 71 3.91 5.02 2.88
CA LEU A 71 3.83 5.77 1.62
C LEU A 71 3.64 4.84 0.41
N SER A 72 4.30 3.68 0.38
CA SER A 72 4.11 2.65 -0.65
C SER A 72 2.67 2.14 -0.65
N ALA A 73 2.11 1.83 0.52
CA ALA A 73 0.73 1.40 0.68
C ALA A 73 -0.26 2.49 0.25
N ALA A 74 -0.01 3.75 0.61
CA ALA A 74 -0.83 4.88 0.18
C ALA A 74 -0.78 5.08 -1.35
N ALA A 75 0.40 4.94 -1.96
CA ALA A 75 0.55 5.01 -3.42
C ALA A 75 -0.15 3.84 -4.13
N ALA A 76 -0.06 2.62 -3.59
CA ALA A 76 -0.78 1.46 -4.10
C ALA A 76 -2.30 1.62 -3.95
N ALA A 77 -2.79 2.16 -2.83
CA ALA A 77 -4.20 2.53 -2.65
C ALA A 77 -4.64 3.62 -3.62
N GLY A 78 -3.76 4.58 -3.94
CA GLY A 78 -3.97 5.57 -4.99
C GLY A 78 -4.20 4.95 -6.36
N ALA A 79 -3.48 3.86 -6.69
CA ALA A 79 -3.69 3.10 -7.91
C ALA A 79 -5.02 2.31 -7.92
N LEU A 80 -5.56 1.98 -6.74
CA LEU A 80 -6.86 1.31 -6.53
C LEU A 80 -8.06 2.28 -6.49
N ARG A 81 -7.83 3.60 -6.47
CA ARG A 81 -8.92 4.58 -6.42
C ARG A 81 -9.95 4.30 -7.52
N ALA A 82 -11.24 4.47 -7.21
CA ALA A 82 -12.32 4.22 -8.16
C ALA A 82 -12.09 4.97 -9.48
N ARG A 83 -12.39 4.31 -10.61
CA ARG A 83 -12.24 4.88 -11.96
C ARG A 83 -13.15 6.08 -12.11
N ASP A 84 -12.55 7.24 -12.36
CA ASP A 84 -13.29 8.45 -12.71
C ASP A 84 -13.16 8.65 -14.23
N THR A 85 -13.82 7.77 -14.98
CA THR A 85 -13.83 7.85 -16.45
C THR A 85 -15.01 8.68 -16.90
N LYS A 86 -14.75 9.73 -17.70
CA LYS A 86 -15.82 10.45 -18.41
C LYS A 86 -16.43 9.51 -19.43
N SER A 87 -17.63 9.00 -19.15
CA SER A 87 -18.39 8.21 -20.13
C SER A 87 -19.05 9.14 -21.14
N VAL A 88 -19.21 8.65 -22.38
CA VAL A 88 -20.05 9.35 -23.35
C VAL A 88 -21.47 9.40 -22.80
N ASN A 89 -22.05 10.60 -22.73
CA ASN A 89 -23.42 10.75 -22.29
C ASN A 89 -24.35 10.03 -23.29
N ILE A 90 -24.91 8.90 -22.86
CA ILE A 90 -25.81 8.07 -23.66
C ILE A 90 -27.04 8.88 -24.10
N ALA A 91 -27.47 9.86 -23.32
CA ALA A 91 -28.57 10.74 -23.68
C ALA A 91 -28.23 11.61 -24.89
N ASP A 92 -26.99 12.09 -25.01
CA ASP A 92 -26.55 12.89 -26.16
C ASP A 92 -26.42 12.03 -27.42
N VAL A 93 -25.88 10.82 -27.31
CA VAL A 93 -25.83 9.85 -28.43
C VAL A 93 -27.24 9.49 -28.90
N ARG A 94 -28.15 9.21 -27.96
CA ARG A 94 -29.55 8.91 -28.24
C ARG A 94 -30.24 10.09 -28.93
N LYS A 95 -29.99 11.31 -28.47
CA LYS A 95 -30.55 12.54 -29.05
C LYS A 95 -30.07 12.77 -30.49
N SER A 96 -28.78 12.60 -30.75
CA SER A 96 -28.22 12.71 -32.11
C SER A 96 -28.77 11.63 -33.05
N TRP A 97 -28.99 10.41 -32.53
CA TRP A 97 -29.61 9.33 -33.28
C TRP A 97 -31.10 9.60 -33.59
N GLN A 98 -31.85 10.13 -32.61
CA GLN A 98 -33.25 10.53 -32.81
C GLN A 98 -33.38 11.66 -33.83
N MET A 99 -32.52 12.69 -33.77
CA MET A 99 -32.52 13.76 -34.78
C MET A 99 -32.27 13.25 -36.20
N TYR A 100 -31.45 12.20 -36.34
CA TYR A 100 -31.24 11.55 -37.62
C TYR A 100 -32.50 10.81 -38.10
N LEU A 101 -33.10 9.99 -37.24
CA LEU A 101 -34.33 9.26 -37.54
C LEU A 101 -35.46 10.20 -37.96
N ASP A 102 -35.68 11.27 -37.18
CA ASP A 102 -36.68 12.31 -37.46
C ASP A 102 -36.44 13.01 -38.80
N ARG A 103 -35.17 13.17 -39.23
CA ARG A 103 -34.82 13.80 -40.51
C ARG A 103 -35.08 12.85 -41.68
N THR A 104 -34.76 11.56 -41.53
CA THR A 104 -35.08 10.53 -42.53
C THR A 104 -36.58 10.30 -42.68
N GLU A 105 -37.36 10.37 -41.60
CA GLU A 105 -38.83 10.20 -41.66
C GLU A 105 -39.55 11.37 -42.35
N ARG A 106 -38.99 12.58 -42.29
CA ARG A 106 -39.59 13.78 -42.90
C ARG A 106 -39.30 13.96 -44.39
N GLY A 107 -38.49 13.09 -45.00
CA GLY A 107 -38.36 13.00 -46.46
C GLY A 107 -37.71 14.20 -47.16
N ASP A 108 -36.80 14.93 -46.49
CA ASP A 108 -36.03 16.00 -47.13
C ASP A 108 -35.02 15.40 -48.12
N GLY A 109 -35.37 15.43 -49.41
CA GLY A 109 -34.77 14.67 -50.52
C GLY A 109 -33.35 15.03 -50.98
N TYR A 110 -32.36 15.10 -50.07
CA TYR A 110 -30.94 15.17 -50.44
C TYR A 110 -30.20 13.89 -50.03
N SER A 111 -29.87 13.06 -51.02
CA SER A 111 -28.85 11.99 -50.97
C SER A 111 -28.67 11.32 -49.58
N ASP A 112 -29.63 10.47 -49.20
CA ASP A 112 -29.65 9.72 -47.94
C ASP A 112 -28.31 9.06 -47.59
N ALA A 113 -27.57 8.58 -48.59
CA ALA A 113 -26.27 7.92 -48.42
C ALA A 113 -25.15 8.86 -47.93
N TRP A 114 -25.20 10.14 -48.30
CA TRP A 114 -24.17 11.12 -47.94
C TRP A 114 -24.40 11.66 -46.53
N HIS A 115 -25.66 11.92 -46.15
CA HIS A 115 -26.02 12.33 -44.78
C HIS A 115 -25.86 11.20 -43.76
N THR A 116 -26.18 9.95 -44.11
CA THR A 116 -25.84 8.79 -43.26
C THR A 116 -24.35 8.64 -43.04
N ALA A 117 -23.52 8.83 -44.08
CA ALA A 117 -22.07 8.78 -43.96
C ALA A 117 -21.54 9.89 -43.04
N GLY A 118 -22.10 11.11 -43.16
CA GLY A 118 -21.79 12.25 -42.29
C GLY A 118 -22.15 11.99 -40.82
N LEU A 119 -23.35 11.50 -40.53
CA LEU A 119 -23.79 11.20 -39.16
C LEU A 119 -22.95 10.07 -38.54
N LYS A 120 -22.69 8.99 -39.29
CA LYS A 120 -21.85 7.89 -38.79
C LYS A 120 -20.42 8.36 -38.52
N ARG A 121 -19.90 9.30 -39.31
CA ARG A 121 -18.60 9.95 -39.06
C ARG A 121 -18.66 10.83 -37.81
N GLU A 122 -19.69 11.66 -37.65
CA GLU A 122 -19.86 12.54 -36.48
C GLU A 122 -20.02 11.74 -35.18
N LEU A 123 -20.79 10.64 -35.21
CA LEU A 123 -20.92 9.72 -34.06
C LEU A 123 -19.60 9.02 -33.75
N ALA A 124 -18.86 8.58 -34.76
CA ALA A 124 -17.53 8.00 -34.57
C ALA A 124 -16.54 9.02 -34.01
N GLU A 125 -16.55 10.26 -34.50
CA GLU A 125 -15.74 11.36 -33.99
C GLU A 125 -16.13 11.72 -32.55
N MET A 126 -17.42 11.77 -32.21
CA MET A 126 -17.91 12.03 -30.86
C MET A 126 -17.54 10.90 -29.87
N LEU A 127 -17.51 9.64 -30.32
CA LEU A 127 -17.04 8.51 -29.53
C LEU A 127 -15.52 8.54 -29.27
N LEU A 128 -14.73 9.02 -30.24
CA LEU A 128 -13.26 9.04 -30.16
C LEU A 128 -12.74 10.31 -29.46
N HIS A 129 -13.28 11.47 -29.81
CA HIS A 129 -12.77 12.79 -29.42
C HIS A 129 -13.71 13.52 -28.44
N GLY A 130 -14.92 13.03 -28.21
CA GLY A 130 -15.95 13.80 -27.51
C GLY A 130 -16.40 15.00 -28.34
N ARG A 131 -17.23 15.88 -27.77
CA ARG A 131 -17.68 17.11 -28.45
C ARG A 131 -16.62 18.21 -28.44
N ALA A 132 -15.62 18.06 -27.57
CA ALA A 132 -14.43 18.89 -27.44
C ALA A 132 -13.29 17.97 -26.98
N ASP A 133 -12.04 18.28 -27.34
CA ASP A 133 -10.87 17.44 -26.99
C ASP A 133 -10.77 17.14 -25.48
N SER A 134 -11.20 18.06 -24.63
CA SER A 134 -11.25 17.90 -23.16
C SER A 134 -12.29 16.89 -22.64
N GLN A 135 -13.12 16.36 -23.53
CA GLN A 135 -14.18 15.38 -23.26
C GLN A 135 -13.93 14.04 -23.98
N SER A 136 -12.78 13.85 -24.65
CA SER A 136 -12.46 12.59 -25.32
C SER A 136 -12.47 11.42 -24.32
N PRO A 137 -13.36 10.42 -24.49
CA PRO A 137 -13.40 9.24 -23.63
C PRO A 137 -12.09 8.47 -23.69
N VAL A 138 -11.50 8.34 -24.88
CA VAL A 138 -10.22 7.65 -25.11
C VAL A 138 -9.08 8.37 -24.39
N GLN A 139 -9.00 9.70 -24.49
CA GLN A 139 -7.98 10.46 -23.75
C GLN A 139 -8.20 10.36 -22.24
N SER A 140 -9.44 10.38 -21.77
CA SER A 140 -9.75 10.23 -20.33
C SER A 140 -9.31 8.86 -19.79
N MET A 141 -9.57 7.78 -20.52
CA MET A 141 -9.13 6.43 -20.15
C MET A 141 -7.60 6.28 -20.21
N ARG A 142 -6.96 6.89 -21.21
CA ARG A 142 -5.49 6.94 -21.28
C ARG A 142 -4.91 7.69 -20.09
N ALA A 143 -5.45 8.86 -19.77
CA ALA A 143 -4.99 9.69 -18.65
C ALA A 143 -5.19 8.96 -17.30
N ASP A 144 -6.31 8.26 -17.10
CA ASP A 144 -6.55 7.42 -15.92
C ASP A 144 -5.51 6.29 -15.84
N ALA A 145 -5.29 5.55 -16.93
CA ALA A 145 -4.31 4.48 -16.99
C ALA A 145 -2.87 4.95 -16.73
N ASP A 146 -2.48 6.11 -17.28
CA ASP A 146 -1.15 6.70 -17.05
C ASP A 146 -1.02 7.28 -15.63
N CYS A 147 -2.10 7.84 -15.06
CA CYS A 147 -2.14 8.26 -13.66
C CYS A 147 -1.93 7.08 -12.71
N ARG A 148 -2.69 6.00 -12.87
CA ARG A 148 -2.53 4.74 -12.13
C ARG A 148 -1.13 4.16 -12.31
N GLY A 149 -0.62 4.17 -13.54
CA GLY A 149 0.73 3.74 -13.85
C GLY A 149 1.80 4.49 -13.04
N ARG A 150 1.67 5.83 -12.93
CA ARG A 150 2.59 6.64 -12.10
C ARG A 150 2.50 6.27 -10.63
N TRP A 151 1.29 6.17 -10.07
CA TRP A 151 1.10 5.74 -8.67
C TRP A 151 1.71 4.35 -8.40
N PHE A 152 1.51 3.41 -9.32
CA PHE A 152 2.07 2.08 -9.22
C PHE A 152 3.61 2.08 -9.29
N VAL A 153 4.21 2.87 -10.18
CA VAL A 153 5.67 3.04 -10.26
C VAL A 153 6.23 3.63 -8.96
N TRP A 154 5.57 4.65 -8.41
CA TRP A 154 5.94 5.21 -7.09
C TRP A 154 5.85 4.17 -5.98
N ALA A 155 4.79 3.36 -5.95
CA ALA A 155 4.64 2.27 -4.98
C ALA A 155 5.80 1.27 -5.09
N ILE A 156 6.19 0.86 -6.31
CA ILE A 156 7.34 -0.03 -6.51
C ILE A 156 8.63 0.59 -5.98
N TRP A 157 8.91 1.85 -6.33
CA TRP A 157 10.14 2.53 -5.89
C TRP A 157 10.21 2.65 -4.37
N LEU A 158 9.11 3.05 -3.72
CA LEU A 158 9.04 3.14 -2.26
C LEU A 158 9.22 1.77 -1.59
N ASN A 159 8.67 0.72 -2.19
CA ASN A 159 8.87 -0.64 -1.71
C ASN A 159 10.35 -1.08 -1.81
N LEU A 160 11.01 -0.80 -2.94
CA LEU A 160 12.43 -1.07 -3.11
C LEU A 160 13.29 -0.31 -2.08
N VAL A 161 13.00 0.98 -1.87
CA VAL A 161 13.68 1.78 -0.83
C VAL A 161 13.45 1.19 0.55
N SER A 162 12.22 0.77 0.88
CA SER A 162 11.96 0.10 2.15
C SER A 162 12.75 -1.20 2.31
N LEU A 163 12.87 -2.02 1.26
CA LEU A 163 13.65 -3.26 1.33
C LEU A 163 15.13 -2.98 1.59
N LEU A 164 15.69 -1.93 0.97
CA LEU A 164 17.06 -1.50 1.24
C LEU A 164 17.23 -1.01 2.69
N LEU A 165 16.26 -0.27 3.24
CA LEU A 165 16.29 0.16 4.64
C LEU A 165 16.18 -1.02 5.61
N ILE A 166 15.34 -2.00 5.30
CA ILE A 166 15.22 -3.23 6.11
C ILE A 166 16.51 -4.03 6.06
N LEU A 167 17.14 -4.15 4.88
CA LEU A 167 18.45 -4.78 4.76
C LEU A 167 19.50 -4.06 5.61
N ALA A 168 19.55 -2.72 5.54
CA ALA A 168 20.45 -1.93 6.37
C ALA A 168 20.17 -2.11 7.87
N LEU A 169 18.89 -2.24 8.26
CA LEU A 169 18.49 -2.53 9.63
C LEU A 169 19.01 -3.91 10.07
N THR A 170 18.85 -4.94 9.24
CA THR A 170 19.33 -6.30 9.53
C THR A 170 20.85 -6.35 9.64
N VAL A 171 21.58 -5.61 8.79
CA VAL A 171 23.04 -5.50 8.91
C VAL A 171 23.42 -4.82 10.23
N THR A 172 22.74 -3.72 10.57
CA THR A 172 23.00 -2.99 11.82
C THR A 172 22.73 -3.84 13.06
N THR A 173 21.64 -4.62 13.06
CA THR A 173 21.33 -5.53 14.17
C THR A 173 22.37 -6.65 14.28
N THR A 174 22.79 -7.23 13.15
CA THR A 174 23.80 -8.29 13.11
C THR A 174 25.17 -7.80 13.60
N VAL A 175 25.59 -6.60 13.18
CA VAL A 175 26.85 -6.00 13.67
C VAL A 175 26.74 -5.66 15.16
N GLY A 176 25.60 -5.14 15.60
CA GLY A 176 25.33 -4.82 17.00
C GLY A 176 25.41 -6.04 17.91
N THR A 177 24.84 -7.18 17.49
CA THR A 177 24.90 -8.43 18.26
C THR A 177 26.31 -9.01 18.31
N LEU A 178 27.05 -9.00 17.20
CA LEU A 178 28.45 -9.43 17.18
C LEU A 178 29.34 -8.58 18.08
N SER A 179 29.09 -7.26 18.14
CA SER A 179 29.82 -6.36 19.03
C SER A 179 29.56 -6.65 20.51
N MET A 180 28.37 -7.14 20.87
CA MET A 180 28.09 -7.58 22.25
C MET A 180 28.86 -8.86 22.60
N THR A 181 28.92 -9.82 21.68
CA THR A 181 29.62 -11.09 21.91
C THR A 181 31.13 -10.89 22.06
N ASN A 182 31.69 -9.90 21.36
CA ASN A 182 33.13 -9.61 21.38
C ASN A 182 33.57 -8.66 22.50
N ASP A 183 32.66 -8.03 23.26
CA ASP A 183 33.05 -7.14 24.37
C ASP A 183 33.49 -8.01 25.57
N PRO A 184 34.79 -8.11 25.89
CA PRO A 184 35.32 -8.99 26.93
C PRO A 184 35.12 -8.35 28.30
N ARG A 185 33.92 -7.86 28.59
CA ARG A 185 33.63 -7.34 29.92
C ARG A 185 33.77 -8.48 30.91
N PRO A 186 34.49 -8.23 32.02
CA PRO A 186 34.87 -9.26 32.95
C PRO A 186 33.61 -9.97 33.42
N THR A 187 33.61 -11.29 33.26
CA THR A 187 32.85 -12.23 34.07
C THR A 187 32.60 -11.58 35.41
N GLN A 188 31.32 -11.35 35.74
CA GLN A 188 30.89 -10.85 37.04
C GLN A 188 31.86 -11.37 38.08
N GLN A 189 32.65 -10.45 38.65
CA GLN A 189 33.55 -10.77 39.74
C GLN A 189 32.66 -11.49 40.76
N PRO A 190 32.93 -12.78 41.05
CA PRO A 190 32.02 -13.59 41.84
C PRO A 190 31.69 -12.80 43.10
N ASP A 191 30.38 -12.64 43.35
CA ASP A 191 29.89 -11.88 44.49
C ASP A 191 30.77 -12.24 45.70
N PRO A 192 31.40 -11.25 46.36
CA PRO A 192 32.24 -11.54 47.51
C PRO A 192 31.41 -12.41 48.44
N ALA A 193 31.91 -13.62 48.69
CA ALA A 193 31.17 -14.70 49.33
C ALA A 193 30.29 -14.15 50.45
N PRO A 194 28.99 -14.50 50.49
CA PRO A 194 28.06 -13.95 51.48
C PRO A 194 28.73 -14.08 52.84
N LYS A 195 29.02 -12.95 53.49
CA LYS A 195 29.56 -12.92 54.85
C LYS A 195 28.65 -13.81 55.66
N MET A 196 29.16 -14.99 56.06
CA MET A 196 28.35 -15.93 56.82
C MET A 196 27.77 -15.16 58.01
N PRO A 197 26.44 -15.23 58.23
CA PRO A 197 25.87 -14.68 59.45
C PRO A 197 26.62 -15.33 60.60
N ALA A 198 27.17 -14.50 61.49
CA ALA A 198 27.78 -14.95 62.72
C ALA A 198 26.83 -15.95 63.38
N GLN A 199 27.35 -17.14 63.72
CA GLN A 199 26.60 -18.20 64.37
C GLN A 199 25.72 -17.61 65.48
N PRO A 200 24.41 -17.91 65.49
CA PRO A 200 23.55 -17.52 66.60
C PRO A 200 24.09 -18.18 67.87
N GLN A 201 24.41 -17.37 68.87
CA GLN A 201 24.65 -17.87 70.22
C GLN A 201 23.43 -18.69 70.67
N PRO A 202 23.63 -19.81 71.40
CA PRO A 202 22.56 -20.68 71.83
C PRO A 202 21.54 -19.90 72.66
N GLN A 203 20.35 -19.70 72.10
CA GLN A 203 19.22 -19.13 72.81
C GLN A 203 18.72 -20.16 73.81
N THR A 204 18.86 -19.83 75.09
CA THR A 204 18.21 -20.51 76.20
C THR A 204 16.70 -20.54 75.97
N GLU A 205 16.21 -21.76 75.81
CA GLU A 205 14.83 -22.21 75.82
C GLU A 205 13.99 -21.48 76.87
N LYS A 206 13.03 -20.66 76.42
CA LYS A 206 11.94 -20.18 77.27
C LYS A 206 10.61 -20.66 76.70
N LYS A 207 10.13 -21.76 77.29
CA LYS A 207 8.77 -22.26 77.19
C LYS A 207 7.75 -21.18 77.59
N GLY A 208 6.72 -21.03 76.76
CA GLY A 208 5.47 -20.32 77.01
C GLY A 208 4.79 -20.19 75.64
N GLY A 209 3.69 -20.86 75.34
CA GLY A 209 2.46 -20.95 76.12
C GLY A 209 1.43 -20.02 75.47
N GLU A 210 0.20 -20.51 75.30
CA GLU A 210 -1.01 -19.81 74.80
C GLU A 210 -1.16 -19.74 73.26
N LEU A 211 -2.07 -20.47 72.61
CA LEU A 211 -3.55 -20.54 72.67
C LEU A 211 -4.25 -19.20 72.39
N GLY A 212 -5.09 -19.22 71.34
CA GLY A 212 -6.07 -18.19 71.03
C GLY A 212 -5.94 -17.77 69.56
N GLY A 213 -6.91 -17.95 68.66
CA GLY A 213 -8.34 -18.10 68.86
C GLY A 213 -9.04 -17.00 68.05
N GLY A 214 -9.80 -17.43 67.04
CA GLY A 214 -10.84 -16.64 66.38
C GLY A 214 -10.36 -15.57 65.39
N GLU A 215 -11.21 -14.95 64.58
CA GLU A 215 -12.58 -15.18 64.10
C GLU A 215 -12.84 -14.06 63.07
N ARG A 216 -13.84 -14.24 62.19
CA ARG A 216 -14.59 -13.21 61.42
C ARG A 216 -13.97 -12.74 60.10
N ARG A 217 -14.60 -13.06 58.96
CA ARG A 217 -15.86 -12.53 58.36
C ARG A 217 -15.71 -11.10 57.83
N GLY A 218 -16.00 -10.99 56.55
CA GLY A 218 -16.16 -9.77 55.74
C GLY A 218 -16.27 -10.21 54.30
#